data_AF-A0A3C1KIC6-F1
#
_entry.id   AF-A0A3C1KIC6-F1
#
_cell.length_a   1.000
_cell.length_b   1.000
_cell.length_c   1.000
_cell.angle_alpha   90.00
_cell.angle_beta   90.00
_cell.angle_gamma   90.00
#
_symmetry.space_group_name_H-M   'P 1'
#
loop_
_entity.id
_entity.type
_entity.pdbx_description
1 polymer ?
#
loop_
_entity_poly.entity_id
_entity_poly.type
_entity_poly.pdbx_seq_one_letter_code
_entity_poly.pdbx_strand_id
1 'polypeptide(L)' 'RRLGAAELVLDTHHSLAAAAGLYASSGFVTIPPYNENPNATRWYGKRL' A
#
# COMPACT_ATOMS: atom_id res chain seq x y z
N ARG A 1 10.91 8.48 -8.74
CA ARG A 1 10.75 8.78 -10.20
C ARG A 1 11.98 8.50 -11.07
N ARG A 2 13.21 8.32 -10.55
CA ARG A 2 14.43 8.11 -11.37
C ARG A 2 14.44 6.85 -12.27
N LEU A 3 13.55 5.88 -12.03
CA LEU A 3 13.41 4.66 -12.83
C LEU A 3 12.13 4.64 -13.69
N GLY A 4 11.43 5.77 -13.85
CA GLY A 4 10.18 5.83 -14.64
C GLY A 4 8.95 5.23 -13.96
N ALA A 5 9.04 4.80 -12.69
CA ALA A 5 7.88 4.29 -11.96
C ALA A 5 6.78 5.37 -11.80
N ALA A 6 5.54 4.97 -12.12
CA ALA A 6 4.35 5.83 -12.06
C ALA A 6 3.54 5.68 -10.77
N GLU A 7 3.74 4.58 -10.03
CA GLU A 7 2.99 4.24 -8.84
C GLU A 7 3.84 3.46 -7.85
N LEU A 8 3.53 3.62 -6.57
CA LEU A 8 3.96 2.77 -5.47
C LEU A 8 2.76 1.97 -4.95
N VAL A 9 2.94 0.66 -4.82
CA VAL A 9 1.97 -0.23 -4.20
C VAL A 9 2.60 -0.87 -2.97
N LEU A 10 1.83 -0.98 -1.90
CA LEU A 10 2.23 -1.60 -0.65
C LEU A 10 1.13 -2.52 -0.12
N ASP A 11 1.49 -3.73 0.26
CA ASP A 11 0.65 -4.64 1.03
C ASP A 11 1.03 -4.70 2.50
N THR A 12 0.04 -4.96 3.36
CA THR A 12 0.25 -5.17 4.79
C THR A 12 -0.81 -6.09 5.38
N HIS A 13 -0.61 -6.47 6.64
CA HIS A 13 -1.58 -7.26 7.40
C HIS A 13 -2.46 -6.33 8.26
N HIS A 14 -3.76 -6.61 8.35
CA HIS A 14 -4.74 -5.80 9.09
C HIS A 14 -4.44 -5.66 10.59
N SER A 15 -3.68 -6.60 11.16
CA SER A 15 -3.22 -6.55 12.55
C SER A 15 -2.21 -5.42 12.82
N LEU A 16 -1.57 -4.88 11.77
CA LEU A 16 -0.60 -3.79 11.85
C LEU A 16 -1.32 -2.43 11.77
N ALA A 17 -2.19 -2.14 12.74
CA ALA A 17 -3.01 -0.92 12.74
C ALA A 17 -2.19 0.38 12.71
N ALA A 18 -1.03 0.41 13.37
CA ALA A 18 -0.11 1.55 13.33
C ALA A 18 0.42 1.83 11.91
N ALA A 19 0.69 0.77 11.13
CA ALA A 19 1.14 0.89 9.76
C ALA A 19 0.06 1.52 8.86
N ALA A 20 -1.21 1.15 9.07
CA ALA A 20 -2.34 1.75 8.34
C ALA A 20 -2.42 3.27 8.53
N GLY A 21 -2.25 3.77 9.76
CA GLY A 21 -2.22 5.21 10.05
C GLY A 21 -1.04 5.92 9.39
N LEU A 22 0.14 5.28 9.40
CA LEU A 22 1.35 5.81 8.75
C LEU A 22 1.18 5.95 7.23
N TYR A 23 0.59 4.95 6.57
CA TYR A 23 0.43 4.98 5.12
C TYR A 23 -0.59 6.03 4.69
N ALA A 24 -1.71 6.14 5.41
CA ALA A 24 -2.71 7.17 5.16
C ALA A 24 -2.12 8.58 5.29
N SER A 25 -1.37 8.86 6.36
CA SER A 25 -0.72 10.17 6.54
C SER A 25 0.39 10.44 5.52
N SER A 26 1.00 9.39 4.96
CA SER A 26 1.99 9.47 3.89
C SER A 26 1.39 9.66 2.50
N GLY A 27 0.05 9.78 2.38
CA GLY A 27 -0.66 10.01 1.12
C GLY A 27 -0.90 8.75 0.30
N PHE A 28 -0.87 7.58 0.92
CA PHE A 28 -1.36 6.35 0.29
C PHE A 28 -2.87 6.22 0.49
N VAL A 29 -3.54 5.64 -0.49
CA VAL A 29 -4.98 5.32 -0.45
C VAL A 29 -5.20 3.82 -0.53
N THR A 30 -6.28 3.32 0.04
CA THR A 30 -6.61 1.89 -0.03
C THR A 30 -6.99 1.50 -1.45
N ILE A 31 -6.52 0.35 -1.92
CA ILE A 31 -6.84 -0.19 -3.25
C ILE A 31 -7.31 -1.65 -3.11
N PRO A 32 -7.96 -2.22 -4.15
CA PRO A 32 -8.21 -3.65 -4.21
C PRO A 32 -6.90 -4.47 -4.15
N PRO A 33 -6.96 -5.77 -3.82
CA PRO A 33 -5.80 -6.64 -3.85
C PRO A 33 -5.04 -6.54 -5.18
N TYR A 34 -3.76 -6.18 -5.10
CA TYR A 34 -2.93 -6.00 -6.28
C TYR A 34 -2.36 -7.34 -6.77
N ASN A 35 -2.19 -8.31 -5.87
CA ASN A 35 -1.81 -9.68 -6.20
C ASN A 35 -2.39 -10.67 -5.17
N GLU A 36 -2.04 -11.94 -5.34
CA GLU A 36 -2.54 -13.07 -4.55
C GLU A 36 -1.68 -13.37 -3.31
N ASN A 37 -0.95 -12.41 -2.75
CA ASN A 37 -0.13 -12.62 -1.55
C ASN A 37 -1.02 -13.12 -0.38
N PRO A 38 -0.86 -14.37 0.09
CA PRO A 38 -1.74 -14.95 1.11
C PRO A 38 -1.56 -14.31 2.49
N ASN A 39 -0.45 -13.61 2.71
CA ASN A 39 -0.17 -12.88 3.96
C ASN A 39 -0.65 -11.43 3.90
N ALA A 40 -1.12 -10.96 2.75
CA ALA A 40 -1.63 -9.61 2.61
C ALA A 40 -3.14 -9.60 2.86
N THR A 41 -3.59 -8.70 3.73
CA THR A 41 -5.03 -8.48 3.96
C THR A 41 -5.44 -7.04 3.69
N ARG A 42 -4.48 -6.15 3.42
CA ARG A 42 -4.70 -4.76 3.04
C ARG A 42 -3.71 -4.32 1.99
N TRP A 43 -4.17 -3.44 1.10
CA TRP A 43 -3.41 -2.94 -0.02
C TRP A 43 -3.55 -1.42 -0.12
N TYR A 44 -2.45 -0.76 -0.46
CA TYR A 44 -2.38 0.68 -0.57
C TYR A 44 -1.62 1.09 -1.84
N GLY A 45 -2.11 2.13 -2.51
CA GLY A 45 -1.51 2.72 -3.70
C GLY A 45 -1.17 4.19 -3.49
N LYS A 46 -0.12 4.67 -4.15
CA LYS A 46 0.25 6.08 -4.24
C LYS A 46 0.86 6.39 -5.59
N ARG A 47 0.29 7.35 -6.30
CA ARG A 47 0.90 7.88 -7.54
C ARG A 47 2.18 8.63 -7.20
N LEU A 48 3.25 8.32 -7.94
CA LEU A 48 4.57 8.96 -7.81
C LEU A 48 4.61 10.31 -8.47
#